data_AF-A0A5X7KAJ2-F1
#
_entry.id   AF-A0A5X7KAJ2-F1
#
_cell.length_a   1.000
_cell.length_b   1.000
_cell.length_c   1.000
_cell.angle_alpha   90.00
_cell.angle_beta   90.00
_cell.angle_gamma   90.00
#
_symmetry.space_group_name_H-M   'P 1'
#
loop_
_entity.id
_entity.type
_entity.pdbx_description
1 polymer ?
#
loop_
_entity_poly.entity_id
_entity_poly.type
_entity_poly.pdbx_seq_one_letter_code
_entity_poly.pdbx_strand_id
1 'polypeptide(L)'
;ILFFSYSFTFSISHEEAVSAFEQNISALALAAQVIPGHIIHITSTILNIFAVLTAFFGIYLGFHEALKGIVLNVLSRIMDVKNVNPLLLTSGICVFIVVTLVIWVSFRVSVLVFFQLGSPLYGIVACIIPFFLIYKVTQLEKLRGLKTWLILLYGILLCLSPLLKLIE
;
A
#
# COMPACT_ATOMS: atom_id res chain seq x y z
N ILE A 1 -0.94 -11.83 -8.68
CA ILE A 1 -0.29 -10.50 -8.82
C ILE A 1 0.89 -10.59 -9.77
N LEU A 2 1.96 -11.36 -9.47
CA LEU A 2 3.12 -11.47 -10.38
C LEU A 2 2.78 -11.83 -11.83
N PHE A 3 1.99 -12.89 -12.06
CA PHE A 3 1.59 -13.26 -13.43
C PHE A 3 0.74 -12.20 -14.14
N PHE A 4 -0.11 -11.49 -13.38
CA PHE A 4 -0.89 -10.38 -13.90
C PHE A 4 0.01 -9.22 -14.32
N SER A 5 0.98 -8.84 -13.47
CA SER A 5 1.96 -7.78 -13.77
C SER A 5 2.82 -8.14 -14.97
N TYR A 6 3.39 -9.36 -15.03
CA TYR A 6 4.20 -9.78 -16.18
C TYR A 6 3.39 -9.83 -17.48
N SER A 7 2.16 -10.35 -17.43
CA SER A 7 1.29 -10.34 -18.60
C SER A 7 1.06 -8.91 -19.09
N PHE A 8 0.76 -7.98 -18.18
CA PHE A 8 0.55 -6.58 -18.52
C PHE A 8 1.78 -5.92 -19.12
N THR A 9 2.95 -6.15 -18.53
CA THR A 9 4.23 -5.63 -19.03
C THR A 9 4.54 -6.11 -20.45
N PHE A 10 4.19 -7.35 -20.79
CA PHE A 10 4.43 -7.88 -22.15
C PHE A 10 3.31 -7.55 -23.15
N SER A 11 2.12 -7.17 -22.69
CA SER A 11 0.97 -6.89 -23.56
C SER A 11 0.78 -5.43 -23.93
N ILE A 12 1.41 -4.48 -23.23
CA ILE A 12 1.21 -3.03 -23.42
C ILE A 12 2.43 -2.40 -24.08
N SER A 13 2.18 -1.44 -24.98
CA SER A 13 3.22 -0.61 -25.61
C SER A 13 3.74 0.50 -24.69
N HIS A 14 4.92 1.03 -24.98
CA HIS A 14 5.50 2.13 -24.19
C HIS A 14 4.58 3.36 -24.14
N GLU A 15 3.97 3.74 -25.27
CA GLU A 15 3.08 4.91 -25.36
C GLU A 15 1.82 4.76 -24.49
N GLU A 16 1.21 3.57 -24.51
CA GLU A 16 0.07 3.25 -23.65
C GLU A 16 0.45 3.29 -22.17
N ALA A 17 1.63 2.79 -21.80
CA ALA A 17 2.12 2.82 -20.43
C ALA A 17 2.38 4.26 -19.93
N VAL A 18 2.93 5.13 -20.77
CA VAL A 18 3.17 6.54 -20.45
C VAL A 18 1.84 7.29 -20.29
N SER A 19 0.91 7.11 -21.22
CA SER A 19 -0.45 7.68 -21.10
C SER A 19 -1.14 7.23 -19.82
N ALA A 20 -1.02 5.94 -19.47
CA ALA A 20 -1.60 5.41 -18.23
C ALA A 20 -1.03 6.05 -16.98
N PHE A 21 0.28 6.28 -16.98
CA PHE A 21 1.03 6.91 -15.90
C PHE A 21 0.60 8.37 -15.71
N GLU A 22 0.50 9.13 -16.80
CA GLU A 22 0.05 10.52 -16.78
C GLU A 22 -1.40 10.66 -16.32
N GLN A 23 -2.27 9.78 -16.78
CA GLN A 23 -3.69 9.79 -16.44
C GLN A 23 -4.01 9.13 -15.09
N ASN A 24 -3.03 8.49 -14.45
CA ASN A 24 -3.20 7.73 -13.20
C ASN A 24 -4.37 6.73 -13.27
N ILE A 25 -4.42 5.97 -14.37
CA ILE A 25 -5.42 4.92 -14.58
C ILE A 25 -4.85 3.56 -14.20
N SER A 26 -5.71 2.66 -13.72
CA SER A 26 -5.29 1.32 -13.35
C SER A 26 -4.98 0.48 -14.60
N ALA A 27 -4.08 -0.49 -14.44
CA ALA A 27 -3.77 -1.49 -15.46
C ALA A 27 -5.06 -2.12 -16.04
N LEU A 28 -5.98 -2.59 -15.18
CA LEU A 28 -7.23 -3.22 -15.63
C LEU A 28 -8.13 -2.29 -16.45
N ALA A 29 -8.16 -0.99 -16.10
CA ALA A 29 -8.91 0.01 -16.84
C ALA A 29 -8.31 0.26 -18.23
N LEU A 30 -6.98 0.25 -18.34
CA LEU A 30 -6.29 0.36 -19.63
C LEU A 30 -6.51 -0.88 -20.50
N ALA A 31 -6.41 -2.10 -19.95
CA ALA A 31 -6.72 -3.31 -20.73
C ALA A 31 -8.17 -3.34 -21.22
N ALA A 32 -9.10 -2.77 -20.46
CA ALA A 32 -10.49 -2.65 -20.91
C ALA A 32 -10.62 -1.73 -22.13
N GLN A 33 -9.78 -0.68 -22.25
CA GLN A 33 -9.84 0.26 -23.38
C GLN A 33 -9.26 -0.31 -24.68
N VAL A 34 -8.27 -1.19 -24.58
CA VAL A 34 -7.56 -1.75 -25.75
C VAL A 34 -8.20 -3.03 -26.30
N ILE A 35 -9.00 -3.75 -25.50
CA ILE A 35 -9.64 -5.00 -25.93
C ILE A 35 -11.04 -4.70 -26.50
N PRO A 36 -11.31 -4.99 -27.80
CA PRO A 36 -12.61 -4.71 -28.41
C PRO A 36 -13.72 -5.60 -27.84
N GLY A 37 -14.82 -4.99 -27.36
CA GLY A 37 -16.04 -5.70 -27.00
C GLY A 37 -16.80 -5.07 -25.83
N HIS A 38 -18.07 -4.70 -26.04
CA HIS A 38 -18.90 -4.03 -25.03
C HIS A 38 -19.05 -4.83 -23.73
N ILE A 39 -19.12 -6.16 -23.84
CA ILE A 39 -19.22 -7.08 -22.69
C ILE A 39 -17.94 -7.04 -21.82
N ILE A 40 -16.78 -6.84 -22.45
CA ILE A 40 -15.47 -6.83 -21.78
C ILE A 40 -15.31 -5.55 -20.96
N HIS A 41 -15.74 -4.41 -21.50
CA HIS A 41 -15.75 -3.14 -20.75
C HIS A 41 -16.63 -3.21 -19.49
N ILE A 42 -17.84 -3.75 -19.61
CA ILE A 42 -18.78 -3.87 -18.47
C ILE A 42 -18.20 -4.81 -17.41
N THR A 43 -17.76 -6.00 -17.84
CA THR A 43 -17.20 -7.02 -16.93
C THR A 43 -15.94 -6.50 -16.23
N SER A 44 -15.05 -5.82 -16.96
CA SER A 44 -13.83 -5.23 -16.39
C SER A 44 -14.15 -4.13 -15.38
N THR A 45 -15.12 -3.26 -15.67
CA THR A 45 -15.54 -2.21 -14.73
C THR A 45 -16.09 -2.79 -13.44
N ILE A 46 -16.96 -3.81 -13.54
CA ILE A 46 -17.50 -4.52 -12.38
C ILE A 46 -16.38 -5.16 -11.57
N LEU A 47 -15.46 -5.89 -12.22
CA LEU A 47 -14.31 -6.50 -11.58
C LEU A 47 -13.43 -5.46 -10.87
N ASN A 48 -13.19 -4.30 -11.50
CA ASN A 48 -12.39 -3.23 -10.91
C ASN A 48 -13.06 -2.67 -9.63
N ILE A 49 -14.37 -2.45 -9.65
CA ILE A 49 -15.12 -1.99 -8.48
C ILE A 49 -15.01 -3.01 -7.33
N PHE A 50 -15.26 -4.29 -7.59
CA PHE A 50 -15.17 -5.32 -6.56
C PHE A 50 -13.74 -5.52 -6.04
N ALA A 51 -12.74 -5.42 -6.91
CA ALA A 51 -11.34 -5.51 -6.53
C ALA A 51 -10.95 -4.35 -5.59
N VAL A 52 -11.33 -3.12 -5.94
CA VAL A 52 -11.08 -1.92 -5.12
C VAL A 52 -11.79 -2.02 -3.77
N LEU A 53 -13.07 -2.41 -3.75
CA LEU A 53 -13.82 -2.57 -2.50
C LEU A 53 -13.21 -3.63 -1.58
N THR A 54 -12.85 -4.78 -2.13
CA THR A 54 -12.25 -5.88 -1.35
C THR A 54 -10.90 -5.47 -0.77
N ALA A 55 -10.03 -4.85 -1.58
CA ALA A 55 -8.74 -4.34 -1.13
C ALA A 55 -8.90 -3.24 -0.08
N PHE A 56 -9.86 -2.33 -0.28
CA PHE A 56 -10.17 -1.25 0.66
C PHE A 56 -10.58 -1.80 2.03
N PHE A 57 -11.55 -2.71 2.09
CA PHE A 57 -11.99 -3.26 3.38
C PHE A 57 -10.90 -4.05 4.10
N GLY A 58 -10.08 -4.81 3.36
CA GLY A 58 -8.95 -5.54 3.96
C GLY A 58 -7.94 -4.60 4.62
N ILE A 59 -7.54 -3.53 3.93
CA ILE A 59 -6.59 -2.54 4.46
C ILE A 59 -7.24 -1.72 5.58
N TYR A 60 -8.51 -1.32 5.42
CA TYR A 60 -9.27 -0.56 6.40
C TYR A 60 -9.35 -1.27 7.74
N LEU A 61 -9.69 -2.56 7.75
CA LEU A 61 -9.78 -3.35 8.98
C LEU A 61 -8.42 -3.42 9.70
N GLY A 62 -7.34 -3.71 8.98
CA GLY A 62 -6.00 -3.74 9.56
C GLY A 62 -5.55 -2.38 10.10
N PHE A 63 -5.84 -1.30 9.39
CA PHE A 63 -5.54 0.06 9.85
C PHE A 63 -6.36 0.45 11.08
N HIS A 64 -7.65 0.13 11.09
CA HIS A 64 -8.55 0.38 12.20
C HIS A 64 -8.07 -0.35 13.47
N GLU A 65 -7.67 -1.62 13.36
CA GLU A 65 -7.11 -2.38 14.48
C GLU A 65 -5.77 -1.80 14.97
N ALA A 66 -4.88 -1.43 14.05
CA ALA A 66 -3.60 -0.80 14.41
C ALA A 66 -3.80 0.53 15.15
N LEU A 67 -4.67 1.41 14.64
CA LEU A 67 -5.01 2.67 15.30
C LEU A 67 -5.65 2.44 16.67
N LYS A 68 -6.57 1.50 16.79
CA LYS A 68 -7.18 1.14 18.07
C LYS A 68 -6.12 0.69 19.08
N GLY A 69 -5.17 -0.14 18.66
CA GLY A 69 -4.05 -0.58 19.50
C GLY A 69 -3.16 0.59 19.95
N ILE A 70 -2.81 1.51 19.04
CA ILE A 70 -2.01 2.70 19.36
C ILE A 70 -2.74 3.60 20.34
N VAL A 71 -4.01 3.94 20.07
CA VAL A 71 -4.81 4.83 20.91
C VAL A 71 -5.00 4.23 22.30
N LEU A 72 -5.30 2.94 22.42
CA LEU A 72 -5.42 2.26 23.71
C LEU A 72 -4.09 2.26 24.48
N ASN A 73 -2.96 2.02 23.81
CA ASN A 73 -1.64 2.05 24.44
C ASN A 73 -1.23 3.45 24.90
N VAL A 74 -1.69 4.50 24.22
CA VAL A 74 -1.46 5.89 24.65
C VAL A 74 -2.39 6.25 25.80
N LEU A 75 -3.68 5.92 25.70
CA LEU A 75 -4.66 6.20 26.76
C LEU A 75 -4.33 5.46 28.04
N SER A 76 -3.85 4.21 27.98
CA SER A 76 -3.46 3.43 29.16
C SER A 76 -2.34 4.07 29.99
N ARG A 77 -1.53 4.96 29.37
CA ARG A 77 -0.49 5.72 30.07
C ARG A 77 -1.01 6.94 30.81
N ILE A 78 -2.22 7.41 30.49
CA ILE A 78 -2.79 8.66 31.00
C ILE A 78 -4.04 8.41 31.86
N MET A 79 -4.81 7.36 31.56
CA MET A 79 -6.08 7.04 32.17
C MET A 79 -6.26 5.52 32.29
N ASP A 80 -7.01 5.07 33.30
CA ASP A 80 -7.36 3.66 33.44
C ASP A 80 -8.24 3.21 32.26
N VAL A 81 -7.76 2.20 31.53
CA VAL A 81 -8.37 1.67 30.30
C VAL A 81 -9.81 1.18 30.54
N LYS A 82 -10.14 0.81 31.78
CA LYS A 82 -11.49 0.36 32.16
C LYS A 82 -12.58 1.43 32.02
N ASN A 83 -12.21 2.71 32.00
CA ASN A 83 -13.18 3.82 31.87
C ASN A 83 -13.47 4.21 30.41
N VAL A 84 -12.79 3.59 29.44
CA VAL A 84 -12.94 3.95 28.03
C VAL A 84 -14.10 3.18 27.42
N ASN A 85 -15.13 3.88 26.95
CA ASN A 85 -16.23 3.25 26.23
C ASN A 85 -15.72 2.70 24.87
N PRO A 86 -15.72 1.37 24.65
CA PRO A 86 -15.17 0.76 23.43
C PRO A 86 -15.95 1.14 22.17
N LEU A 87 -17.24 1.43 22.32
CA LEU A 87 -18.14 1.81 21.23
C LEU A 87 -17.83 3.23 20.75
N LEU A 88 -17.62 4.16 21.69
CA LEU A 88 -17.23 5.54 21.38
C LEU A 88 -15.84 5.59 20.75
N LEU A 89 -14.88 4.80 21.28
CA LEU A 89 -13.53 4.72 20.73
C LEU A 89 -13.53 4.20 19.28
N THR A 90 -14.22 3.08 19.05
CA THR A 90 -14.33 2.46 17.71
C THR A 90 -15.01 3.42 16.74
N SER A 91 -16.14 4.02 17.13
CA SER A 91 -16.85 5.00 16.30
C SER A 91 -15.98 6.23 16.00
N GLY A 92 -15.26 6.76 16.99
CA GLY A 92 -14.33 7.88 16.82
C GLY A 92 -13.21 7.58 15.83
N ILE A 93 -12.60 6.39 15.90
CA ILE A 93 -11.58 5.95 14.96
C ILE A 93 -12.17 5.82 13.55
N CYS A 94 -13.34 5.19 13.39
CA CYS A 94 -14.02 5.08 12.10
C CYS A 94 -14.28 6.47 11.47
N VAL A 95 -14.85 7.40 12.24
CA VAL A 95 -15.12 8.77 11.78
C VAL A 95 -13.81 9.47 11.39
N PHE A 96 -12.77 9.34 12.21
CA PHE A 96 -11.45 9.91 11.92
C PHE A 96 -10.87 9.38 10.60
N ILE A 97 -10.91 8.06 10.37
CA ILE A 97 -10.43 7.45 9.13
C ILE A 97 -11.21 7.99 7.93
N VAL A 98 -12.55 7.97 8.00
CA VAL A 98 -13.40 8.43 6.89
C VAL A 98 -13.18 9.90 6.58
N VAL A 99 -13.14 10.78 7.59
CA VAL A 99 -12.88 12.21 7.41
C VAL A 99 -11.51 12.45 6.77
N THR A 100 -10.47 11.76 7.26
CA THR A 100 -9.11 11.87 6.70
C THR A 100 -9.07 11.45 5.23
N LEU A 101 -9.74 10.35 4.88
CA LEU A 101 -9.84 9.88 3.50
C LEU A 101 -10.62 10.86 2.60
N VAL A 102 -11.73 11.42 3.08
CA VAL A 102 -12.54 12.40 2.33
C VAL A 102 -11.73 13.67 2.05
N ILE A 103 -11.03 14.17 3.07
CA ILE A 103 -10.12 15.31 2.94
C ILE A 103 -9.05 14.99 1.90
N TRP A 104 -8.41 13.82 1.99
CA TRP A 104 -7.37 13.40 1.06
C TRP A 104 -7.85 13.32 -0.40
N VAL A 105 -9.00 12.68 -0.65
CA VAL A 105 -9.60 12.59 -1.98
C VAL A 105 -9.91 13.97 -2.56
N SER A 106 -10.28 14.94 -1.71
CA SER A 106 -10.57 16.31 -2.13
C SER A 106 -9.34 17.05 -2.67
N PHE A 107 -8.12 16.69 -2.24
CA PHE A 107 -6.89 17.29 -2.74
C PHE A 107 -6.47 16.80 -4.14
N ARG A 108 -7.15 15.79 -4.71
CA ARG A 108 -6.86 15.20 -6.05
C ARG A 108 -5.38 14.89 -6.28
N VAL A 109 -4.65 14.54 -5.23
CA VAL A 109 -3.23 14.16 -5.35
C VAL A 109 -3.14 12.83 -6.07
N SER A 110 -2.25 12.77 -7.06
CA SER A 110 -1.95 11.55 -7.80
C SER A 110 -1.52 10.42 -6.83
N VAL A 111 -2.27 9.32 -6.82
CA VAL A 111 -2.00 8.12 -6.00
C VAL A 111 -0.57 7.60 -6.24
N LEU A 112 -0.06 7.81 -7.45
CA LEU A 112 1.26 7.36 -7.86
C LEU A 112 2.38 8.12 -7.16
N VAL A 113 2.22 9.43 -6.97
CA VAL A 113 3.16 10.25 -6.19
C VAL A 113 3.17 9.80 -4.73
N PHE A 114 2.00 9.48 -4.18
CA PHE A 114 1.92 8.93 -2.82
C PHE A 114 2.66 7.59 -2.67
N PHE A 115 2.46 6.67 -3.61
CA PHE A 115 3.17 5.38 -3.62
C PHE A 115 4.69 5.57 -3.73
N GLN A 116 5.15 6.53 -4.53
CA GLN A 116 6.57 6.84 -4.68
C GLN A 116 7.15 7.44 -3.41
N LEU A 117 6.49 8.43 -2.82
CA LEU A 117 6.94 9.02 -1.54
C LEU A 117 6.85 8.03 -0.38
N GLY A 118 5.93 7.07 -0.43
CA GLY A 118 5.80 5.98 0.53
C GLY A 118 6.80 4.83 0.31
N SER A 119 7.45 4.76 -0.86
CA SER A 119 8.38 3.68 -1.21
C SER A 119 9.51 3.47 -0.17
N PRO A 120 10.16 4.53 0.37
CA PRO A 120 11.13 4.37 1.44
C PRO A 120 10.55 3.77 2.71
N LEU A 121 9.30 4.12 3.08
CA LEU A 121 8.65 3.51 4.25
C LEU A 121 8.45 2.02 4.04
N TYR A 122 8.03 1.59 2.84
CA TYR A 122 7.93 0.17 2.52
C TYR A 122 9.29 -0.53 2.56
N GLY A 123 10.34 0.08 2.00
CA GLY A 123 11.70 -0.47 2.06
C GLY A 123 12.21 -0.63 3.49
N ILE A 124 11.96 0.36 4.35
CA ILE A 124 12.35 0.32 5.77
C ILE A 124 11.60 -0.79 6.50
N VAL A 125 10.26 -0.76 6.45
CA VAL A 125 9.42 -1.66 7.25
C VAL A 125 9.50 -3.10 6.76
N ALA A 126 9.51 -3.32 5.43
CA ALA A 126 9.48 -4.67 4.86
C ALA A 126 10.87 -5.32 4.75
N CYS A 127 11.95 -4.55 4.62
CA CYS A 127 13.29 -5.10 4.36
C CYS A 127 14.32 -4.75 5.44
N ILE A 128 14.45 -3.48 5.79
CA ILE A 128 15.51 -3.02 6.71
C ILE A 128 15.23 -3.47 8.15
N ILE A 129 14.00 -3.32 8.65
CA ILE A 129 13.64 -3.77 10.00
C ILE A 129 13.87 -5.28 10.17
N PRO A 130 13.37 -6.17 9.29
CA PRO A 130 13.67 -7.60 9.37
C PRO A 130 15.15 -7.93 9.32
N PHE A 131 15.93 -7.23 8.48
CA PHE A 131 17.38 -7.38 8.45
C PHE A 131 17.99 -7.12 9.83
N PHE A 132 17.67 -5.99 10.47
CA PHE A 132 18.17 -5.67 11.81
C PHE A 132 17.70 -6.69 12.87
N LEU A 133 16.46 -7.18 12.76
CA LEU A 133 15.94 -8.19 13.69
C LEU A 133 16.69 -9.53 13.59
N ILE A 134 17.06 -9.98 12.38
CA ILE A 134 17.84 -11.21 12.17
C ILE A 134 19.22 -11.13 12.83
N TYR A 135 19.82 -9.94 12.85
CA TYR A 135 21.12 -9.73 13.50
C TYR A 135 21.01 -9.53 15.01
N LYS A 136 19.92 -8.93 15.51
CA LYS A 136 19.75 -8.62 16.93
C LYS A 136 19.17 -9.78 17.75
N VAL A 137 18.33 -10.63 17.14
CA VAL A 137 17.62 -11.71 17.85
C VAL A 137 18.32 -13.03 17.64
N THR A 138 18.81 -13.64 18.73
CA THR A 138 19.57 -14.90 18.73
C THR A 138 18.80 -16.09 18.13
N GLN A 139 17.47 -16.08 18.19
CA GLN A 139 16.62 -17.12 17.60
C GLN A 139 16.59 -17.07 16.07
N LEU A 140 16.92 -15.93 15.46
CA LEU A 140 16.89 -15.73 14.01
C LEU A 140 18.27 -15.91 13.37
N GLU A 141 19.31 -16.24 14.14
CA GLU A 141 20.68 -16.39 13.62
C GLU A 141 20.79 -17.46 12.53
N LYS A 142 19.93 -18.49 12.58
CA LYS A 142 19.85 -19.53 11.55
C LYS A 142 19.48 -18.98 10.16
N LEU A 143 18.86 -17.81 10.09
CA LEU A 143 18.49 -17.13 8.85
C LEU A 143 19.59 -16.18 8.35
N ARG A 144 20.72 -16.04 9.07
CA ARG A 144 21.85 -15.24 8.59
C ARG A 144 22.48 -15.89 7.36
N GLY A 145 22.83 -15.09 6.37
CA GLY A 145 23.48 -15.54 5.15
C GLY A 145 23.34 -14.55 4.01
N LEU A 146 23.75 -14.97 2.79
CA LEU A 146 23.68 -14.16 1.58
C LEU A 146 22.27 -13.64 1.28
N LYS A 147 21.24 -14.46 1.55
CA LYS A 147 19.83 -14.07 1.34
C LYS A 147 19.44 -12.83 2.15
N THR A 148 19.95 -12.71 3.37
CA THR A 148 19.66 -11.58 4.28
C THR A 148 20.34 -10.30 3.80
N TRP A 149 21.55 -10.39 3.25
CA TRP A 149 22.20 -9.26 2.58
C TRP A 149 21.49 -8.81 1.31
N LEU A 150 20.93 -9.76 0.53
CA LEU A 150 20.09 -9.41 -0.62
C LEU A 150 18.83 -8.64 -0.20
N ILE A 151 18.18 -9.03 0.91
CA ILE A 151 17.01 -8.30 1.45
C ILE A 151 17.40 -6.86 1.81
N LEU A 152 18.56 -6.64 2.44
CA LEU A 152 19.06 -5.30 2.72
C LEU A 152 19.29 -4.48 1.45
N LEU A 153 19.92 -5.09 0.44
CA LEU A 153 20.16 -4.43 -0.85
C LEU A 153 18.85 -4.00 -1.52
N TYR A 154 17.85 -4.87 -1.57
CA TYR A 154 16.52 -4.54 -2.08
C TYR A 154 15.85 -3.42 -1.27
N GLY A 155 15.97 -3.44 0.06
CA GLY A 155 15.46 -2.39 0.93
C GLY A 155 16.07 -1.02 0.66
N ILE A 156 17.40 -0.96 0.49
CA ILE A 156 18.11 0.27 0.13
C ILE A 156 17.67 0.76 -1.25
N LEU A 157 17.56 -0.14 -2.24
CA LEU A 157 17.13 0.21 -3.58
C LEU A 157 15.70 0.78 -3.61
N LEU A 158 14.78 0.21 -2.83
CA LEU A 158 13.43 0.75 -2.64
C LEU A 158 13.45 2.15 -1.99
N CYS A 159 14.33 2.38 -1.02
CA CYS A 159 14.48 3.69 -0.40
C CYS A 159 15.06 4.74 -1.35
N LEU A 160 15.89 4.33 -2.31
CA LEU A 160 16.47 5.20 -3.34
C LEU A 160 15.53 5.47 -4.52
N SER A 161 14.43 4.70 -4.64
CA SER A 161 13.46 4.84 -5.73
C SER A 161 12.94 6.27 -5.98
N PRO A 162 12.63 7.09 -4.95
CA PRO A 162 12.19 8.47 -5.17
C PRO A 162 13.30 9.36 -5.76
N LEU A 163 14.57 9.07 -5.45
CA LEU A 163 15.73 9.83 -5.94
C LEU A 163 16.04 9.50 -7.40
N LEU A 164 15.87 8.23 -7.81
CA LEU A 164 16.01 7.83 -9.21
C LEU A 164 15.02 8.58 -10.12
N LYS A 165 13.79 8.81 -9.64
CA LYS A 165 12.79 9.59 -10.37
C LYS A 165 13.11 11.10 -10.45
N LEU A 166 13.93 11.62 -9.54
CA LEU A 166 14.41 13.01 -9.60
C LEU A 166 15.54 13.21 -10.62
N ILE A 167 16.17 12.11 -11.05
CA ILE A 167 17.28 12.09 -12.02
C ILE A 167 16.77 11.85 -13.45
N GLU A 168 15.57 11.29 -13.59
CA GLU A 168 14.84 11.05 -14.84
C GLU A 168 13.93 12.24 -15.21
#